data_AF-A0A839U0C0-F1
#
_entry.id   AF-A0A839U0C0-F1
#
_cell.length_a   1.000
_cell.length_b   1.000
_cell.length_c   1.000
_cell.angle_alpha   90.00
_cell.angle_beta   90.00
_cell.angle_gamma   90.00
#
_symmetry.space_group_name_H-M   'P 1'
#
loop_
_entity.id
_entity.type
_entity.pdbx_description
1 polymer ?
#
loop_
_entity_poly.entity_id
_entity_poly.type
_entity_poly.pdbx_seq_one_letter_code
_entity_poly.pdbx_strand_id
1 'polypeptide(L)'
;MKRGFVLLIITIFILSGCSGGKQTEKITKDDMGIEKIDSGKKVTYGMSRVDAEAVLGTGEKSGSRGLFEYGSGVFVAYRDDAVVAIMLSDESKGVFKTTRGAEVGMLKAKLEEIYGHSYLPNESESNLDYVYDSKAGKYLDKNSPRLSDEEATNTYVISAMFNENGYADRIYLLDNKYSIYGE
;
A
#
# COMPACT_ATOMS: atom_id res chain seq x y z
N MET A 1 -62.91 12.12 -18.08
CA MET A 1 -62.19 12.08 -16.79
C MET A 1 -61.18 10.95 -16.84
N LYS A 2 -59.89 11.31 -16.64
CA LYS A 2 -58.76 10.53 -16.09
C LYS A 2 -58.44 9.15 -16.73
N ARG A 3 -57.30 9.04 -17.45
CA ARG A 3 -55.97 8.57 -16.95
C ARG A 3 -55.99 7.04 -16.69
N GLY A 4 -55.05 6.23 -17.18
CA GLY A 4 -53.74 6.55 -17.70
C GLY A 4 -53.06 5.34 -18.34
N PHE A 5 -52.06 5.67 -19.15
CA PHE A 5 -51.09 4.80 -19.76
C PHE A 5 -50.18 4.24 -18.65
N VAL A 6 -50.14 2.92 -18.45
CA VAL A 6 -49.16 2.29 -17.56
C VAL A 6 -48.14 1.56 -18.43
N LEU A 7 -47.06 2.28 -18.72
CA LEU A 7 -45.82 1.77 -19.30
C LEU A 7 -45.04 1.07 -18.18
N LEU A 8 -44.97 -0.25 -18.22
CA LEU A 8 -44.18 -1.06 -17.30
C LEU A 8 -42.70 -1.00 -17.73
N ILE A 9 -41.97 0.01 -17.26
CA ILE A 9 -40.51 0.09 -17.41
C ILE A 9 -39.90 -0.83 -16.36
N ILE A 10 -39.41 -1.99 -16.79
CA ILE A 10 -38.58 -2.88 -15.98
C ILE A 10 -37.19 -2.24 -15.89
N THR A 11 -36.98 -1.46 -14.84
CA THR A 11 -35.65 -0.94 -14.49
C THR A 11 -34.86 -2.07 -13.83
N ILE A 12 -34.01 -2.73 -14.61
CA ILE A 12 -32.97 -3.62 -14.08
C ILE A 12 -31.96 -2.73 -13.35
N PHE A 13 -32.10 -2.62 -12.02
CA PHE A 13 -31.04 -2.10 -11.17
C PHE A 13 -29.89 -3.10 -11.22
N ILE A 14 -28.90 -2.81 -12.06
CA ILE A 14 -27.58 -3.43 -11.98
C ILE A 14 -27.02 -2.94 -10.64
N LEU A 15 -27.12 -3.80 -9.62
CA LEU A 15 -26.37 -3.68 -8.39
C LEU A 15 -24.90 -3.91 -8.75
N SER A 16 -24.25 -2.88 -9.29
CA SER A 16 -22.81 -2.72 -9.19
C SER A 16 -22.52 -2.46 -7.72
N GLY A 17 -22.49 -3.54 -6.94
CA GLY A 17 -22.01 -3.49 -5.57
C GLY A 17 -20.56 -3.03 -5.63
N CYS A 18 -20.32 -1.76 -5.34
CA CYS A 18 -19.05 -1.34 -4.79
C CYS A 18 -18.78 -2.28 -3.61
N SER A 19 -17.76 -3.12 -3.71
CA SER A 19 -17.22 -3.83 -2.56
C SER A 19 -16.48 -2.81 -1.68
N GLY A 20 -17.21 -1.82 -1.18
CA GLY A 20 -16.81 -0.93 -0.10
C GLY A 20 -16.95 -1.67 1.23
N GLY A 21 -16.37 -2.87 1.32
CA GLY A 21 -16.18 -3.53 2.59
C GLY A 21 -15.34 -2.60 3.44
N LYS A 22 -15.84 -2.23 4.62
CA LYS A 22 -15.09 -1.46 5.60
C LYS A 22 -13.72 -2.13 5.77
N GLN A 23 -12.67 -1.44 5.39
CA GLN A 23 -11.32 -1.98 5.44
C GLN A 23 -11.01 -2.31 6.91
N THR A 24 -10.61 -3.56 7.17
CA THR A 24 -10.35 -3.98 8.55
C THR A 24 -9.05 -3.34 9.04
N GLU A 25 -9.01 -2.94 10.30
CA GLU A 25 -7.79 -2.42 10.96
C GLU A 25 -6.64 -3.43 10.94
N LYS A 26 -6.92 -4.73 10.75
CA LYS A 26 -5.90 -5.77 10.56
C LYS A 26 -5.21 -5.61 9.21
N ILE A 27 -3.89 -5.49 9.20
CA ILE A 27 -3.05 -5.60 8.00
C ILE A 27 -2.69 -7.06 7.75
N THR A 28 -2.73 -7.47 6.49
CA THR A 28 -2.37 -8.81 6.02
C THR A 28 -1.26 -8.73 4.97
N LYS A 29 -0.67 -9.87 4.61
CA LYS A 29 0.33 -9.94 3.54
C LYS A 29 -0.20 -9.39 2.21
N ASP A 30 -1.48 -9.60 1.90
CA ASP A 30 -2.10 -9.14 0.65
C ASP A 30 -2.31 -7.61 0.63
N ASP A 31 -2.32 -6.96 1.79
CA ASP A 31 -2.35 -5.51 1.93
C ASP A 31 -0.98 -4.86 1.65
N MET A 32 0.09 -5.65 1.65
CA MET A 32 1.46 -5.23 1.40
C MET A 32 1.79 -5.32 -0.09
N GLY A 33 1.05 -4.59 -0.92
CA GLY A 33 1.22 -4.62 -2.36
C GLY A 33 0.74 -3.37 -3.08
N ILE A 34 1.03 -3.33 -4.38
CA ILE A 34 0.53 -2.32 -5.31
C ILE A 34 -0.26 -2.97 -6.45
N GLU A 35 -1.18 -2.21 -7.02
CA GLU A 35 -2.04 -2.59 -8.13
C GLU A 35 -1.90 -1.53 -9.24
N LYS A 36 -1.65 -2.00 -10.46
CA LYS A 36 -1.65 -1.14 -11.64
C LYS A 36 -3.10 -0.76 -11.98
N ILE A 37 -3.39 0.54 -12.03
CA ILE A 37 -4.77 1.05 -12.13
C ILE A 37 -5.47 0.61 -13.42
N ASP A 38 -4.74 0.52 -14.54
CA ASP A 38 -5.29 0.20 -15.86
C ASP A 38 -5.73 -1.27 -16.03
N SER A 39 -5.06 -2.18 -15.33
CA SER A 39 -5.13 -3.62 -15.61
C SER A 39 -5.48 -4.44 -14.38
N GLY A 40 -5.41 -3.86 -13.18
CA GLY A 40 -5.63 -4.56 -11.91
C GLY A 40 -4.54 -5.58 -11.56
N LYS A 41 -3.44 -5.65 -12.34
CA LYS A 41 -2.30 -6.53 -12.04
C LYS A 41 -1.57 -6.05 -10.78
N LYS A 42 -1.08 -6.98 -9.98
CA LYS A 42 -0.54 -6.69 -8.64
C LYS A 42 0.89 -7.15 -8.48
N VAL A 43 1.65 -6.40 -7.70
CA VAL A 43 2.91 -6.84 -7.09
C VAL A 43 2.73 -6.79 -5.59
N THR A 44 2.99 -7.90 -4.92
CA THR A 44 2.75 -8.05 -3.47
C THR A 44 4.00 -8.57 -2.77
N TYR A 45 4.11 -8.27 -1.49
CA TYR A 45 5.13 -8.81 -0.61
C TYR A 45 5.25 -10.33 -0.75
N GLY A 46 6.49 -10.83 -0.83
CA GLY A 46 6.83 -12.23 -1.02
C GLY A 46 6.65 -12.78 -2.44
N MET A 47 6.22 -11.97 -3.41
CA MET A 47 6.22 -12.36 -4.83
C MET A 47 7.66 -12.54 -5.33
N SER A 48 7.89 -13.45 -6.27
CA SER A 48 9.22 -13.62 -6.87
C SER A 48 9.59 -12.39 -7.73
N ARG A 49 10.89 -12.15 -7.96
CA ARG A 49 11.31 -11.09 -8.87
C ARG A 49 10.77 -11.29 -10.29
N VAL A 50 10.77 -12.53 -10.79
CA VAL A 50 10.26 -12.85 -12.13
C VAL A 50 8.78 -12.50 -12.26
N ASP A 51 7.97 -12.83 -11.24
CA ASP A 51 6.54 -12.52 -11.24
C ASP A 51 6.28 -11.01 -11.12
N ALA A 52 7.08 -10.31 -10.32
CA ALA A 52 7.02 -8.85 -10.21
C ALA A 52 7.38 -8.17 -11.55
N GLU A 53 8.43 -8.65 -12.23
CA GLU A 53 8.85 -8.15 -13.55
C GLU A 53 7.82 -8.43 -14.65
N ALA A 54 7.02 -9.50 -14.53
CA ALA A 54 5.89 -9.74 -15.44
C ALA A 54 4.78 -8.67 -15.34
N VAL A 55 4.75 -7.90 -14.24
CA VAL A 55 3.81 -6.79 -14.02
C VAL A 55 4.46 -5.43 -14.29
N LEU A 56 5.68 -5.22 -13.77
CA LEU A 56 6.36 -3.92 -13.78
C LEU A 56 7.24 -3.70 -15.02
N GLY A 57 7.51 -4.76 -15.78
CA GLY A 57 8.55 -4.76 -16.80
C GLY A 57 9.94 -4.98 -16.18
N THR A 58 10.99 -4.79 -16.98
CA THR A 58 12.37 -4.98 -16.54
C THR A 58 12.79 -3.85 -15.61
N GLY A 59 13.28 -4.20 -14.42
CA GLY A 59 13.83 -3.24 -13.47
C GLY A 59 15.34 -3.05 -13.64
N GLU A 60 15.83 -1.88 -13.24
CA GLU A 60 17.25 -1.54 -13.19
C GLU A 60 17.73 -1.56 -11.73
N LYS A 61 18.90 -2.15 -11.49
CA LYS A 61 19.44 -2.20 -10.13
C LYS A 61 19.83 -0.79 -9.68
N SER A 62 19.20 -0.30 -8.62
CA SER A 62 19.47 1.03 -8.06
C SER A 62 20.33 0.90 -6.80
N GLY A 63 21.45 1.62 -6.76
CA GLY A 63 22.41 1.80 -5.65
C GLY A 63 22.43 0.79 -4.49
N SER A 64 21.37 0.77 -3.66
CA SER A 64 21.25 0.04 -2.40
C SER A 64 21.02 -1.48 -2.53
N ARG A 65 21.30 -2.20 -1.44
CA ARG A 65 21.20 -3.66 -1.29
C ARG A 65 19.82 -4.18 -1.73
N GLY A 66 19.78 -4.84 -2.89
CA GLY A 66 18.59 -5.51 -3.41
C GLY A 66 17.51 -4.59 -3.99
N LEU A 67 17.73 -3.28 -4.09
CA LEU A 67 16.75 -2.34 -4.64
C LEU A 67 16.80 -2.29 -6.17
N PHE A 68 15.64 -2.34 -6.80
CA PHE A 68 15.45 -2.19 -8.22
C PHE A 68 14.45 -1.07 -8.48
N GLU A 69 14.76 -0.26 -9.47
CA GLU A 69 13.90 0.79 -9.99
C GLU A 69 13.17 0.29 -11.23
N TYR A 70 11.88 0.61 -11.30
CA TYR A 70 10.98 0.25 -12.38
C TYR A 70 10.34 1.52 -12.93
N GLY A 71 9.82 1.44 -14.15
CA GLY A 71 9.14 2.57 -14.77
C GLY A 71 7.95 3.07 -13.93
N SER A 72 7.61 4.35 -14.10
CA SER A 72 6.52 5.02 -13.37
C SER A 72 6.74 5.10 -11.86
N GLY A 73 7.96 5.37 -11.41
CA GLY A 73 8.22 5.71 -10.01
C GLY A 73 8.02 4.55 -9.03
N VAL A 74 8.24 3.31 -9.46
CA VAL A 74 8.11 2.13 -8.60
C VAL A 74 9.50 1.60 -8.26
N PHE A 75 9.75 1.42 -6.97
CA PHE A 75 10.97 0.78 -6.48
C PHE A 75 10.60 -0.49 -5.73
N VAL A 76 11.33 -1.57 -5.98
CA VAL A 76 11.10 -2.86 -5.30
C VAL A 76 12.42 -3.37 -4.77
N ALA A 77 12.44 -3.72 -3.49
CA ALA A 77 13.57 -4.41 -2.90
C ALA A 77 13.30 -5.90 -2.77
N TYR A 78 14.33 -6.70 -3.05
CA TYR A 78 14.27 -8.15 -2.98
C TYR A 78 15.25 -8.69 -1.94
N ARG A 79 14.78 -9.65 -1.14
CA ARG A 79 15.60 -10.51 -0.27
C ARG A 79 15.29 -11.96 -0.63
N ASP A 80 16.33 -12.74 -0.89
CA ASP A 80 16.21 -14.15 -1.29
C ASP A 80 15.24 -14.37 -2.47
N ASP A 81 15.33 -13.51 -3.50
CA ASP A 81 14.47 -13.47 -4.70
C ASP A 81 12.98 -13.13 -4.45
N ALA A 82 12.63 -12.71 -3.24
CA ALA A 82 11.27 -12.34 -2.86
C ALA A 82 11.13 -10.84 -2.58
N VAL A 83 10.01 -10.24 -3.00
CA VAL A 83 9.65 -8.84 -2.70
C VAL A 83 9.57 -8.64 -1.19
N VAL A 84 10.34 -7.69 -0.65
CA VAL A 84 10.32 -7.32 0.78
C VAL A 84 10.01 -5.84 1.03
N ALA A 85 10.16 -5.01 0.00
CA ALA A 85 9.77 -3.61 0.04
C ALA A 85 9.25 -3.16 -1.32
N ILE A 86 8.22 -2.32 -1.32
CA ILE A 86 7.70 -1.60 -2.47
C ILE A 86 7.61 -0.12 -2.09
N MET A 87 8.09 0.75 -2.96
CA MET A 87 8.05 2.20 -2.78
C MET A 87 7.45 2.84 -4.02
N LEU A 88 6.56 3.80 -3.79
CA LEU A 88 5.92 4.61 -4.81
C LEU A 88 6.41 6.06 -4.65
N SER A 89 6.94 6.65 -5.71
CA SER A 89 7.26 8.08 -5.81
C SER A 89 6.16 8.86 -6.55
N ASP A 90 6.35 10.17 -6.72
CA ASP A 90 5.46 11.06 -7.45
C ASP A 90 5.18 10.62 -8.88
N GLU A 91 6.14 9.99 -9.57
CA GLU A 91 5.92 9.47 -10.93
C GLU A 91 4.95 8.26 -11.00
N SER A 92 4.60 7.66 -9.86
CA SER A 92 3.61 6.57 -9.80
C SER A 92 2.16 7.04 -9.77
N LYS A 93 1.94 8.34 -9.55
CA LYS A 93 0.61 8.96 -9.47
C LYS A 93 -0.20 8.69 -10.73
N GLY A 94 -1.44 8.25 -10.55
CA GLY A 94 -2.35 7.87 -11.62
C GLY A 94 -2.00 6.56 -12.34
N VAL A 95 -0.90 5.89 -11.97
CA VAL A 95 -0.46 4.62 -12.58
C VAL A 95 -0.65 3.45 -11.61
N PHE A 96 -0.27 3.64 -10.34
CA PHE A 96 -0.35 2.63 -9.31
C PHE A 96 -1.07 3.14 -8.07
N LYS A 97 -1.78 2.24 -7.39
CA LYS A 97 -2.32 2.41 -6.05
C LYS A 97 -1.86 1.23 -5.18
N THR A 98 -1.85 1.37 -3.87
CA THR A 98 -1.66 0.21 -2.98
C THR A 98 -2.84 -0.76 -3.13
N THR A 99 -2.69 -2.02 -2.72
CA THR A 99 -3.81 -2.98 -2.68
C THR A 99 -4.93 -2.52 -1.75
N ARG A 100 -4.65 -1.57 -0.85
CA ARG A 100 -5.64 -0.89 -0.02
C ARG A 100 -6.28 0.34 -0.66
N GLY A 101 -5.82 0.77 -1.83
CA GLY A 101 -6.36 1.89 -2.59
C GLY A 101 -5.69 3.24 -2.33
N ALA A 102 -4.59 3.28 -1.57
CA ALA A 102 -3.83 4.50 -1.36
C ALA A 102 -3.00 4.85 -2.60
N GLU A 103 -2.88 6.14 -2.92
CA GLU A 103 -2.14 6.63 -4.07
C GLU A 103 -1.25 7.80 -3.66
N VAL A 104 -0.09 7.93 -4.33
CA VAL A 104 0.71 9.14 -4.23
C VAL A 104 -0.12 10.34 -4.70
N GLY A 105 -0.04 11.44 -3.97
CA GLY A 105 -0.88 12.62 -4.17
C GLY A 105 -2.22 12.59 -3.40
N MET A 106 -2.50 11.59 -2.57
CA MET A 106 -3.61 11.66 -1.61
C MET A 106 -3.27 12.55 -0.41
N LEU A 107 -4.29 13.21 0.16
CA LEU A 107 -4.16 13.96 1.42
C LEU A 107 -3.98 13.02 2.61
N LYS A 108 -3.27 13.49 3.66
CA LYS A 108 -3.07 12.76 4.92
C LYS A 108 -4.36 12.16 5.48
N ALA A 109 -5.42 12.96 5.59
CA ALA A 109 -6.72 12.50 6.10
C ALA A 109 -7.33 11.35 5.28
N LYS A 110 -7.08 11.29 3.96
CA LYS A 110 -7.55 10.16 3.13
C LYS A 110 -6.75 8.89 3.36
N LEU A 111 -5.47 9.01 3.66
CA LEU A 111 -4.66 7.84 4.04
C LEU A 111 -5.04 7.32 5.43
N GLU A 112 -5.39 8.20 6.37
CA GLU A 112 -5.96 7.80 7.67
C GLU A 112 -7.31 7.08 7.52
N GLU A 113 -8.17 7.49 6.58
CA GLU A 113 -9.41 6.75 6.27
C GLU A 113 -9.14 5.32 5.77
N ILE A 114 -8.02 5.10 5.06
CA ILE A 114 -7.64 3.81 4.45
C ILE A 114 -6.94 2.88 5.46
N TYR A 115 -6.03 3.44 6.27
CA TYR A 115 -5.15 2.67 7.15
C TYR A 115 -5.49 2.79 8.64
N GLY A 116 -6.42 3.68 9.00
CA GLY A 116 -6.84 3.95 10.37
C GLY A 116 -6.05 5.06 11.04
N HIS A 117 -6.29 5.27 12.33
CA HIS A 117 -5.63 6.32 13.13
C HIS A 117 -4.56 5.77 14.10
N SER A 118 -4.25 4.48 14.02
CA SER A 118 -3.29 3.77 14.89
C SER A 118 -1.85 3.84 14.38
N TYR A 119 -1.42 5.00 13.90
CA TYR A 119 -0.05 5.24 13.45
C TYR A 119 0.85 5.74 14.60
N LEU A 120 2.16 5.58 14.44
CA LEU A 120 3.14 6.08 15.39
C LEU A 120 3.15 7.62 15.41
N PRO A 121 3.05 8.26 16.58
CA PRO A 121 3.24 9.70 16.68
C PRO A 121 4.66 10.06 16.24
N ASN A 122 4.78 10.92 15.23
CA ASN A 122 6.04 11.49 14.79
C ASN A 122 6.16 12.93 15.31
N GLU A 123 7.30 13.29 15.90
CA GLU A 123 7.55 14.62 16.48
C GLU A 123 7.44 15.75 15.43
N SER A 124 7.71 15.46 14.16
CA SER A 124 7.54 16.42 13.06
C SER A 124 6.14 16.38 12.42
N GLU A 125 5.29 15.41 12.78
CA GLU A 125 4.03 15.04 12.11
C GLU A 125 4.10 14.84 10.58
N SER A 126 5.31 14.82 10.02
CA SER A 126 5.54 14.88 8.58
C SER A 126 5.21 13.58 7.85
N ASN A 127 5.05 12.49 8.60
CA ASN A 127 4.79 11.16 8.07
C ASN A 127 3.63 10.49 8.81
N LEU A 128 2.98 9.54 8.14
CA LEU A 128 2.13 8.54 8.76
C LEU A 128 2.86 7.20 8.74
N ASP A 129 3.28 6.71 9.90
CA ASP A 129 4.03 5.46 10.03
C ASP A 129 3.18 4.42 10.78
N TYR A 130 2.67 3.44 10.04
CA TYR A 130 1.92 2.33 10.58
C TYR A 130 2.84 1.13 10.71
N VAL A 131 3.05 0.67 11.94
CA VAL A 131 3.87 -0.51 12.23
C VAL A 131 2.98 -1.58 12.81
N TYR A 132 2.82 -2.70 12.12
CA TYR A 132 1.85 -3.73 12.44
C TYR A 132 2.53 -5.09 12.63
N ASP A 133 2.46 -5.63 13.85
CA ASP A 133 2.89 -6.99 14.14
C ASP A 133 1.85 -7.97 13.60
N SER A 134 2.19 -8.66 12.51
CA SER A 134 1.25 -9.55 11.82
C SER A 134 0.99 -10.86 12.58
N LYS A 135 1.91 -11.27 13.46
CA LYS A 135 1.75 -12.46 14.30
C LYS A 135 0.87 -12.14 15.51
N ALA A 136 1.13 -11.04 16.21
CA ALA A 136 0.32 -10.61 17.35
C ALA A 136 -1.02 -9.97 16.93
N GLY A 137 -1.12 -9.50 15.68
CA GLY A 137 -2.32 -8.90 15.13
C GLY A 137 -2.63 -7.51 15.69
N LYS A 138 -1.60 -6.70 15.94
CA LYS A 138 -1.74 -5.38 16.57
C LYS A 138 -0.74 -4.37 16.01
N TYR A 139 -1.10 -3.09 16.08
CA TYR A 139 -0.17 -1.99 15.84
C TYR A 139 0.84 -1.89 17.00
N LEU A 140 2.09 -1.59 16.65
CA LEU A 140 3.14 -1.27 17.59
C LEU A 140 3.11 0.23 17.90
N ASP A 141 3.52 0.58 19.11
CA ASP A 141 3.67 1.96 19.57
C ASP A 141 5.14 2.33 19.76
N LYS A 142 5.40 3.62 20.04
CA LYS A 142 6.77 4.14 20.23
C LYS A 142 7.52 3.52 21.42
N ASN A 143 6.81 2.88 22.35
CA ASN A 143 7.39 2.24 23.53
C ASN A 143 7.56 0.73 23.33
N SER A 144 7.21 0.20 22.15
CA SER A 144 7.34 -1.23 21.85
C SER A 144 8.82 -1.62 21.87
N PRO A 145 9.15 -2.81 22.41
CA PRO A 145 10.53 -3.25 22.51
C PRO A 145 11.15 -3.41 21.13
N ARG A 146 12.48 -3.35 21.08
CA ARG A 146 13.23 -3.68 19.86
C ARG A 146 12.93 -5.12 19.46
N LEU A 147 12.53 -5.31 18.21
CA LEU A 147 12.22 -6.60 17.62
C LEU A 147 13.51 -7.38 17.33
N SER A 148 13.45 -8.70 17.50
CA SER A 148 14.40 -9.64 16.90
C SER A 148 14.26 -9.67 15.36
N ASP A 149 15.24 -10.24 14.68
CA ASP A 149 15.21 -10.36 13.21
C ASP A 149 13.99 -11.14 12.68
N GLU A 150 13.59 -12.19 13.40
CA GLU A 150 12.40 -12.97 13.05
C GLU A 150 11.13 -12.13 13.22
N GLU A 151 11.00 -11.40 14.33
CA GLU A 151 9.86 -10.52 14.58
C GLU A 151 9.81 -9.37 13.57
N ALA A 152 10.96 -8.81 13.21
CA ALA A 152 11.05 -7.73 12.23
C ALA A 152 10.58 -8.17 10.84
N THR A 153 10.83 -9.42 10.44
CA THR A 153 10.35 -9.99 9.17
C THR A 153 8.83 -10.23 9.17
N ASN A 154 8.21 -10.37 10.35
CA ASN A 154 6.77 -10.55 10.52
C ASN A 154 6.05 -9.25 10.91
N THR A 155 6.74 -8.13 10.88
CA THR A 155 6.18 -6.81 11.18
C THR A 155 6.11 -6.00 9.90
N TYR A 156 4.91 -5.57 9.54
CA TYR A 156 4.67 -4.76 8.36
C TYR A 156 4.77 -3.27 8.69
N VAL A 157 5.37 -2.51 7.79
CA VAL A 157 5.52 -1.07 7.86
C VAL A 157 4.86 -0.48 6.62
N ILE A 158 3.85 0.35 6.85
CA ILE A 158 3.25 1.21 5.84
C ILE A 158 3.62 2.63 6.23
N SER A 159 4.37 3.33 5.39
CA SER A 159 4.76 4.72 5.64
C SER A 159 4.31 5.61 4.49
N ALA A 160 3.77 6.78 4.82
CA ALA A 160 3.50 7.83 3.85
C ALA A 160 4.20 9.11 4.26
N MET A 161 4.95 9.70 3.34
CA MET A 161 5.62 10.99 3.51
C MET A 161 4.84 12.06 2.77
N PHE A 162 4.70 13.23 3.38
CA PHE A 162 3.90 14.32 2.83
C PHE A 162 4.78 15.51 2.43
N ASN A 163 4.42 16.14 1.32
CA ASN A 163 5.00 17.42 0.93
C ASN A 163 4.42 18.58 1.78
N GLU A 164 4.94 19.78 1.60
CA GLU A 164 4.53 20.99 2.34
C GLU A 164 3.03 21.33 2.18
N ASN A 165 2.39 20.84 1.12
CA ASN A 165 0.96 21.03 0.86
C ASN A 165 0.09 19.92 1.48
N GLY A 166 0.68 18.97 2.21
CA GLY A 166 -0.04 17.89 2.89
C GLY A 166 -0.47 16.74 1.98
N TYR A 167 0.06 16.66 0.76
CA TYR A 167 -0.16 15.55 -0.16
C TYR A 167 0.96 14.52 -0.04
N ALA A 168 0.61 13.24 -0.09
CA ALA A 168 1.58 12.17 -0.11
C ALA A 168 2.51 12.33 -1.32
N ASP A 169 3.81 12.41 -1.06
CA ASP A 169 4.90 12.41 -2.05
C ASP A 169 5.37 10.97 -2.27
N ARG A 170 5.48 10.21 -1.17
CA ARG A 170 5.95 8.83 -1.19
C ARG A 170 5.09 7.92 -0.34
N ILE A 171 4.93 6.69 -0.81
CA ILE A 171 4.32 5.61 -0.04
C ILE A 171 5.26 4.41 -0.03
N TYR A 172 5.45 3.84 1.15
CA TYR A 172 6.32 2.71 1.42
C TYR A 172 5.50 1.55 1.99
N LEU A 173 5.72 0.35 1.45
CA LEU A 173 5.15 -0.91 1.92
C LEU A 173 6.29 -1.90 2.10
N LEU A 174 6.70 -2.19 3.34
CA LEU A 174 7.88 -2.99 3.61
C LEU A 174 7.76 -3.78 4.91
N ASP A 175 8.58 -4.82 5.07
CA ASP A 175 8.77 -5.40 6.39
C ASP A 175 9.74 -4.55 7.25
N ASN A 176 9.61 -4.67 8.57
CA ASN A 176 10.39 -3.86 9.50
C ASN A 176 11.89 -4.22 9.45
N LYS A 177 12.26 -5.43 9.02
CA LYS A 177 13.66 -5.79 8.84
C LYS A 177 14.31 -4.93 7.76
N TYR A 178 13.66 -4.78 6.61
CA TYR A 178 14.12 -3.88 5.56
C TYR A 178 14.09 -2.43 6.02
N SER A 179 13.09 -2.02 6.81
CA SER A 179 13.01 -0.66 7.38
C SER A 179 14.23 -0.27 8.21
N ILE A 180 14.76 -1.21 9.00
CA ILE A 180 15.83 -0.97 9.97
C ILE A 180 17.21 -1.15 9.32
N TYR A 181 17.36 -2.19 8.49
CA TYR A 181 18.67 -2.66 8.05
C TYR A 181 18.92 -2.47 6.54
N GLY A 182 17.87 -2.18 5.76
CA GLY A 182 17.94 -2.07 4.30
C GLY A 182 18.27 -3.41 3.62
N GLU A 183 17.94 -4.53 4.26
CA GLU A 183 18.16 -5.90 3.79
C GLU A 183 16.97 -6.80 4.10
#